data_AF-A0A2D7U8Z0-F1
#
_entry.id   AF-A0A2D7U8Z0-F1
#
_cell.length_a   1.000
_cell.length_b   1.000
_cell.length_c   1.000
_cell.angle_alpha   90.00
_cell.angle_beta   90.00
_cell.angle_gamma   90.00
#
_symmetry.space_group_name_H-M   'P 1'
#
loop_
_entity.id
_entity.type
_entity.pdbx_description
1 polymer ?
#
loop_
_entity_poly.entity_id
_entity_poly.type
_entity_poly.pdbx_seq_one_letter_code
_entity_poly.pdbx_strand_id
1 'polypeptide(L)'
;MFTRNLTVLIFLSSCSITNIDTNNLDFDDSFSNSDKFQFNKCLSNTNNEIKLSNLQFNYLAENINSQGLEFNTRYILSLVLKTQDSVDIRIDSMRLNTTNYISSNMADSEKKVIKNLLISDICKSIDNYAK
;
A
#
# COMPACT_ATOMS: atom_id res chain seq x y z
N MET A 1 -9.76 -10.40 -45.19
CA MET A 1 -8.42 -9.90 -44.79
C MET A 1 -8.40 -9.20 -43.42
N PHE A 2 -9.55 -8.88 -42.82
CA PHE A 2 -9.65 -8.21 -41.50
C PHE A 2 -9.59 -9.15 -40.28
N THR A 3 -10.16 -10.36 -40.38
CA THR A 3 -10.22 -11.33 -39.27
C THR A 3 -8.87 -11.95 -38.92
N ARG A 4 -7.93 -11.97 -39.88
CA ARG A 4 -6.58 -12.53 -39.68
C ARG A 4 -5.65 -11.61 -38.90
N ASN A 5 -5.90 -10.29 -38.93
CA ASN A 5 -5.15 -9.32 -38.12
C ASN A 5 -5.71 -9.21 -36.70
N LEU A 6 -6.99 -9.55 -36.48
CA LEU A 6 -7.62 -9.50 -35.17
C LEU A 6 -7.08 -10.60 -34.23
N THR A 7 -6.82 -11.80 -34.75
CA THR A 7 -6.24 -12.89 -33.96
C THR A 7 -4.82 -12.58 -33.48
N VAL A 8 -4.00 -11.91 -34.30
CA VAL A 8 -2.65 -11.49 -33.91
C VAL A 8 -2.68 -10.45 -32.78
N LEU A 9 -3.66 -9.54 -32.79
CA LEU A 9 -3.86 -8.55 -31.73
C LEU A 9 -4.25 -9.17 -30.38
N ILE A 10 -5.03 -10.26 -30.39
CA ILE A 10 -5.42 -10.99 -29.16
C ILE A 10 -4.21 -11.71 -28.52
N PHE A 11 -3.25 -12.19 -29.33
CA PHE A 11 -2.03 -12.78 -28.80
C PHE A 11 -1.07 -11.73 -28.21
N LEU A 12 -1.03 -10.51 -28.76
CA LEU A 12 -0.18 -9.43 -28.25
C LEU A 12 -0.75 -8.72 -27.02
N SER A 13 -2.03 -8.88 -26.72
CA SER A 13 -2.66 -8.34 -25.50
C SER A 13 -2.53 -9.28 -24.29
N SER A 14 -1.79 -10.38 -24.40
CA SER A 14 -1.40 -11.18 -23.24
C SER A 14 -0.35 -10.41 -22.45
N CYS A 15 -0.81 -9.41 -21.69
CA CYS A 15 -0.04 -8.78 -20.66
C CYS A 15 0.59 -9.86 -19.80
N SER A 16 1.90 -9.76 -19.66
CA SER A 16 2.77 -10.59 -18.84
C SER A 16 2.11 -10.87 -17.49
N ILE A 17 1.54 -12.07 -17.32
CA ILE A 17 1.24 -12.60 -15.99
C ILE A 17 2.58 -13.06 -15.46
N THR A 18 3.37 -12.12 -14.92
CA THR A 18 4.44 -12.50 -14.01
C THR A 18 3.74 -13.16 -12.83
N ASN A 19 3.95 -14.45 -12.65
CA ASN A 19 3.54 -15.15 -11.43
C ASN A 19 4.21 -14.41 -10.27
N ILE A 20 3.42 -13.61 -9.54
CA ILE A 20 3.87 -12.98 -8.30
C ILE A 20 3.92 -14.13 -7.30
N ASP A 21 5.13 -14.59 -6.96
CA ASP A 21 5.32 -15.59 -5.92
C ASP A 21 5.00 -14.92 -4.57
N THR A 22 3.77 -15.10 -4.12
CA THR A 22 3.25 -14.50 -2.87
C THR A 22 3.34 -15.46 -1.68
N ASN A 23 3.92 -16.66 -1.88
CA ASN A 23 3.96 -17.70 -0.87
C ASN A 23 4.78 -17.31 0.38
N ASN A 24 5.62 -16.28 0.27
CA ASN A 24 6.49 -15.82 1.36
C ASN A 24 5.86 -14.71 2.23
N LEU A 25 4.62 -14.29 1.96
CA LEU A 25 3.96 -13.19 2.68
C LEU A 25 2.72 -13.70 3.42
N ASP A 26 2.75 -13.61 4.76
CA ASP A 26 1.61 -13.90 5.63
C ASP A 26 1.01 -12.59 6.19
N PHE A 27 -0.32 -12.52 6.23
CA PHE A 27 -1.09 -11.37 6.69
C PHE A 27 -2.15 -11.81 7.69
N ASP A 28 -2.28 -11.08 8.80
CA ASP A 28 -3.41 -11.25 9.71
C ASP A 28 -4.71 -10.59 9.20
N ASP A 29 -5.76 -10.65 10.03
CA ASP A 29 -7.10 -10.14 9.69
C ASP A 29 -7.21 -8.60 9.68
N SER A 30 -6.16 -7.86 10.07
CA SER A 30 -6.15 -6.40 10.00
C SER A 30 -6.00 -5.86 8.57
N PHE A 31 -5.60 -6.71 7.61
CA PHE A 31 -5.38 -6.34 6.22
C PHE A 31 -6.61 -6.62 5.36
N SER A 32 -7.08 -5.58 4.65
CA SER A 32 -8.07 -5.77 3.60
C SER A 32 -7.45 -6.41 2.34
N ASN A 33 -8.29 -6.96 1.45
CA ASN A 33 -7.80 -7.52 0.18
C ASN A 33 -7.03 -6.51 -0.68
N SER A 34 -7.40 -5.22 -0.65
CA SER A 34 -6.65 -4.19 -1.37
C SER A 34 -5.27 -3.97 -0.76
N ASP A 35 -5.15 -4.04 0.57
CA ASP A 35 -3.87 -3.87 1.26
C ASP A 35 -2.94 -5.04 0.93
N LYS A 36 -3.44 -6.28 1.06
CA LYS A 36 -2.71 -7.50 0.69
C LYS A 36 -2.21 -7.43 -0.75
N PHE A 37 -3.05 -6.99 -1.68
CA PHE A 37 -2.65 -6.80 -3.07
C PHE A 37 -1.49 -5.80 -3.24
N GLN A 38 -1.54 -4.64 -2.57
CA GLN A 38 -0.45 -3.65 -2.68
C GLN A 38 0.86 -4.15 -2.05
N PHE A 39 0.79 -4.81 -0.91
CA PHE A 39 1.97 -5.41 -0.27
C PHE A 39 2.58 -6.53 -1.12
N ASN A 40 1.75 -7.44 -1.64
CA ASN A 40 2.20 -8.49 -2.56
C ASN A 40 2.88 -7.92 -3.81
N LYS A 41 2.36 -6.81 -4.33
CA LYS A 41 2.94 -6.14 -5.50
C LYS A 41 4.32 -5.56 -5.22
N CYS A 42 4.52 -4.92 -4.06
CA CYS A 42 5.79 -4.24 -3.76
C CYS A 42 6.85 -5.18 -3.16
N LEU A 43 6.45 -6.28 -2.50
CA LEU A 43 7.32 -7.26 -1.85
C LEU A 43 7.43 -8.57 -2.66
N SER A 44 7.07 -8.55 -3.94
CA SER A 44 7.01 -9.75 -4.79
C SER A 44 8.34 -10.48 -4.96
N ASN A 45 9.45 -9.80 -4.69
CA ASN A 45 10.81 -10.31 -4.93
C ASN A 45 11.52 -10.67 -3.62
N THR A 46 10.80 -10.70 -2.49
CA THR A 46 11.39 -11.01 -1.20
C THR A 46 11.45 -12.53 -1.00
N ASN A 47 12.66 -13.04 -0.79
CA ASN A 47 12.91 -14.48 -0.62
C ASN A 47 12.67 -14.97 0.81
N ASN A 48 12.56 -14.04 1.76
CA ASN A 48 12.37 -14.34 3.17
C ASN A 48 10.87 -14.47 3.48
N GLU A 49 10.53 -15.47 4.30
CA GLU A 49 9.20 -15.58 4.87
C GLU A 49 8.96 -14.41 5.83
N ILE A 50 7.97 -13.58 5.49
CA ILE A 50 7.62 -12.36 6.19
C ILE A 50 6.17 -12.45 6.63
N LYS A 51 5.94 -12.17 7.90
CA LYS A 51 4.60 -11.97 8.44
C LYS A 51 4.37 -10.50 8.76
N LEU A 52 3.31 -9.93 8.18
CA LEU A 52 2.83 -8.58 8.46
C LEU A 52 1.57 -8.67 9.31
N SER A 53 1.55 -7.94 10.42
CA SER A 53 0.45 -7.98 11.39
C SER A 53 0.13 -6.60 11.95
N ASN A 54 -1.07 -6.47 12.54
CA ASN A 54 -1.53 -5.26 13.21
C ASN A 54 -1.41 -3.99 12.34
N LEU A 55 -1.91 -4.06 11.11
CA LEU A 55 -2.01 -2.90 10.21
C LEU A 55 -2.99 -1.89 10.81
N GLN A 56 -2.51 -0.67 11.02
CA GLN A 56 -3.34 0.44 11.47
C GLN A 56 -3.12 1.62 10.55
N PHE A 57 -4.22 2.21 10.10
CA PHE A 57 -4.20 3.41 9.27
C PHE A 57 -5.04 4.49 9.92
N ASN A 58 -4.36 5.51 10.41
CA ASN A 58 -4.94 6.61 11.17
C ASN A 58 -4.69 7.93 10.44
N TYR A 59 -5.58 8.90 10.66
CA TYR A 59 -5.41 10.25 10.16
C TYR A 59 -5.95 11.27 11.16
N LEU A 60 -5.29 12.42 11.23
CA LEU A 60 -5.57 13.48 12.19
C LEU A 60 -5.54 14.83 11.47
N ALA A 61 -6.53 15.66 11.75
CA ALA A 61 -6.51 17.07 11.35
C ALA A 61 -5.60 17.85 12.30
N GLU A 62 -4.69 18.65 11.73
CA GLU A 62 -3.72 19.48 12.44
C GLU A 62 -3.71 20.90 11.87
N ASN A 63 -3.21 21.88 12.62
CA ASN A 63 -3.09 23.27 12.16
C ASN A 63 -4.41 23.85 11.61
N ILE A 64 -5.52 23.55 12.30
CA ILE A 64 -6.85 24.03 11.95
C ILE A 64 -6.90 25.54 12.17
N ASN A 65 -7.24 26.30 11.13
CA ASN A 65 -7.40 27.74 11.23
C ASN A 65 -8.63 28.11 12.10
N SER A 66 -8.74 29.38 12.51
CA SER A 66 -9.82 29.83 13.40
C SER A 66 -11.24 29.67 12.83
N GLN A 67 -11.35 29.51 11.51
CA GLN A 67 -12.63 29.32 10.82
C GLN A 67 -12.95 27.83 10.58
N GLY A 68 -12.02 26.91 10.85
CA GLY A 68 -12.19 25.48 10.58
C GLY A 68 -12.21 25.11 9.09
N LEU A 69 -11.85 26.04 8.20
CA LEU A 69 -11.94 25.85 6.75
C LEU A 69 -10.63 25.35 6.14
N GLU A 70 -9.52 25.59 6.82
CA GLU A 70 -8.20 25.14 6.40
C GLU A 70 -7.53 24.39 7.53
N PHE A 71 -7.10 23.16 7.24
CA PHE A 71 -6.32 22.31 8.12
C PHE A 71 -5.28 21.53 7.29
N ASN A 72 -4.38 20.87 7.98
CA ASN A 72 -3.52 19.85 7.40
C ASN A 72 -4.05 18.49 7.85
N THR A 73 -3.91 17.47 7.02
CA THR A 73 -4.20 16.09 7.42
C THR A 73 -2.89 15.31 7.52
N ARG A 74 -2.59 14.84 8.73
CA ARG A 74 -1.49 13.90 8.98
C ARG A 74 -2.03 12.48 8.86
N TYR A 75 -1.47 11.72 7.94
CA TYR A 75 -1.76 10.30 7.74
C TYR A 75 -0.63 9.45 8.28
N ILE A 76 -0.96 8.40 9.04
CA ILE A 76 -0.01 7.48 9.65
C ILE A 76 -0.46 6.05 9.32
N LEU A 77 0.46 5.26 8.78
CA LEU A 77 0.29 3.83 8.56
C LEU A 77 1.32 3.10 9.42
N SER A 78 0.87 2.12 10.20
CA SER A 78 1.74 1.32 11.03
C SER A 78 1.46 -0.16 10.90
N LEU A 79 2.51 -0.99 11.01
CA LEU A 79 2.39 -2.44 11.11
C LEU A 79 3.50 -3.05 11.95
N VAL A 80 3.37 -4.34 12.24
CA VAL A 80 4.40 -5.17 12.84
C VAL A 80 4.92 -6.16 11.79
N LEU A 81 6.21 -6.08 11.53
CA LEU A 81 6.98 -7.01 10.71
C LEU A 81 7.57 -8.11 11.60
N LYS A 82 7.42 -9.37 11.19
CA LYS A 82 8.15 -10.51 11.75
C LYS A 82 8.87 -11.25 10.63
N THR A 83 10.16 -11.51 10.82
CA THR A 83 10.94 -12.44 9.99
C THR A 83 11.32 -13.66 10.82
N GLN A 84 11.80 -14.74 10.19
CA GLN A 84 12.08 -16.02 10.86
C GLN A 84 13.00 -15.90 12.10
N ASP A 85 13.93 -14.94 12.10
CA ASP A 85 14.94 -14.77 13.16
C ASP A 85 14.84 -13.45 13.93
N SER A 86 13.83 -12.60 13.66
CA SER A 86 13.74 -11.26 14.26
C SER A 86 12.69 -11.16 15.36
N VAL A 87 12.98 -10.31 16.35
CA VAL A 87 11.96 -9.74 17.23
C VAL A 87 10.91 -9.00 16.38
N ASP A 88 9.68 -8.89 16.89
CA ASP A 88 8.63 -8.06 16.29
C ASP A 88 9.11 -6.63 16.03
N ILE A 89 9.23 -6.22 14.76
CA ILE A 89 9.67 -4.88 14.36
C ILE A 89 8.44 -4.05 14.03
N ARG A 90 8.21 -2.98 14.79
CA ARG A 90 7.18 -1.98 14.44
C ARG A 90 7.71 -1.08 13.33
N ILE A 91 6.97 -0.97 12.23
CA ILE A 91 7.26 -0.07 11.11
C ILE A 91 6.13 0.94 11.01
N ASP A 92 6.49 2.21 11.00
CA ASP A 92 5.56 3.33 10.85
C ASP A 92 5.97 4.16 9.61
N SER A 93 4.98 4.64 8.86
CA SER A 93 5.16 5.61 7.79
C SER A 93 4.15 6.75 7.96
N MET A 94 4.59 7.98 7.68
CA MET A 94 3.80 9.19 7.87
C MET A 94 3.89 10.11 6.66
N ARG A 95 2.76 10.72 6.31
CA ARG A 95 2.69 11.81 5.32
C ARG A 95 1.79 12.92 5.85
N LEU A 96 2.23 14.16 5.67
CA LEU A 96 1.42 15.36 5.89
C LEU A 96 0.88 15.85 4.56
N ASN A 97 -0.41 16.15 4.51
CA ASN A 97 -1.06 16.74 3.35
C ASN A 97 -1.72 18.05 3.74
N THR A 98 -1.51 19.08 2.93
CA THR A 98 -2.03 20.44 3.14
C THR A 98 -3.32 20.70 2.37
N THR A 99 -3.78 19.74 1.58
CA THR A 99 -5.00 19.87 0.77
C THR A 99 -6.22 19.46 1.59
N ASN A 100 -7.24 20.32 1.60
CA ASN A 100 -8.52 20.07 2.27
C ASN A 100 -9.60 19.78 1.24
N TYR A 101 -10.21 18.61 1.34
CA TYR A 101 -11.37 18.25 0.53
C TYR A 101 -12.65 18.34 1.36
N ILE A 102 -13.52 19.28 0.98
CA ILE A 102 -14.88 19.41 1.56
C ILE A 102 -15.79 18.28 1.04
N SER A 103 -15.53 17.80 -0.18
CA SER A 103 -16.27 16.67 -0.76
C SER A 103 -15.81 15.35 -0.16
N SER A 104 -16.74 14.61 0.45
CA SER A 104 -16.46 13.27 1.03
C SER A 104 -15.85 12.31 0.00
N ASN A 105 -16.35 12.33 -1.24
CA ASN A 105 -15.84 11.46 -2.29
C ASN A 105 -14.38 11.78 -2.65
N MET A 106 -14.03 13.07 -2.65
CA MET A 106 -12.64 13.49 -2.92
C MET A 106 -11.73 13.16 -1.73
N ALA A 107 -12.19 13.39 -0.50
CA ALA A 107 -11.47 13.02 0.72
C ALA A 107 -11.20 11.51 0.79
N ASP A 108 -12.20 10.68 0.47
CA ASP A 108 -12.05 9.22 0.45
C ASP A 108 -11.10 8.74 -0.65
N SER A 109 -11.14 9.38 -1.82
CA SER A 109 -10.21 9.10 -2.92
C SER A 109 -8.77 9.44 -2.54
N GLU A 110 -8.55 10.62 -1.95
CA GLU A 110 -7.25 11.05 -1.45
C GLU A 110 -6.74 10.09 -0.38
N LYS A 111 -7.57 9.74 0.60
CA LYS A 111 -7.24 8.80 1.67
C LYS A 111 -6.72 7.47 1.12
N LYS A 112 -7.34 6.92 0.07
CA LYS A 112 -6.88 5.70 -0.61
C LYS A 112 -5.53 5.90 -1.31
N VAL A 113 -5.35 7.02 -2.00
CA VAL A 113 -4.08 7.36 -2.67
C VAL A 113 -2.95 7.47 -1.64
N ILE A 114 -3.17 8.22 -0.55
CA ILE A 114 -2.16 8.39 0.51
C ILE A 114 -1.86 7.06 1.19
N LYS A 115 -2.87 6.22 1.48
CA LYS A 115 -2.64 4.89 2.06
C LYS A 115 -1.73 4.04 1.16
N ASN A 116 -1.95 4.02 -0.15
CA ASN A 116 -1.11 3.27 -1.09
C ASN A 116 0.33 3.80 -1.14
N LEU A 117 0.51 5.13 -1.04
CA LEU A 117 1.84 5.73 -0.96
C LEU A 117 2.56 5.34 0.33
N LEU A 118 1.86 5.36 1.47
CA LEU A 118 2.41 4.92 2.76
C LEU A 118 2.77 3.42 2.75
N ILE A 119 1.94 2.57 2.13
CA ILE A 119 2.28 1.16 1.90
C ILE A 119 3.59 1.06 1.13
N SER A 120 3.73 1.79 0.02
CA SER A 120 4.96 1.79 -0.78
C SER A 120 6.20 2.22 0.03
N ASP A 121 6.05 3.21 0.90
CA ASP A 121 7.12 3.66 1.80
C ASP A 121 7.49 2.56 2.80
N ILE A 122 6.50 1.87 3.38
CA ILE A 122 6.74 0.73 4.29
C ILE A 122 7.44 -0.43 3.55
N CYS A 123 7.06 -0.75 2.31
CA CYS A 123 7.73 -1.82 1.57
C CYS A 123 9.22 -1.54 1.39
N LYS A 124 9.59 -0.29 1.08
CA LYS A 124 11.00 0.13 1.00
C LYS A 124 11.72 0.01 2.33
N SER A 125 11.02 0.25 3.45
CA SER A 125 11.59 0.03 4.78
C SER A 125 11.81 -1.46 5.05
N ILE A 126 10.85 -2.33 4.69
CA ILE A 126 10.96 -3.79 4.83
C ILE A 126 12.13 -4.34 4.01
N ASP A 127 12.36 -3.84 2.79
CA ASP A 127 13.51 -4.23 1.96
C ASP A 127 14.87 -4.01 2.64
N ASN A 128 14.97 -3.09 3.61
CA ASN A 128 16.19 -2.88 4.38
C ASN A 128 16.39 -3.93 5.49
N TYR A 129 15.31 -4.60 5.92
CA TYR A 129 15.33 -5.65 6.95
C TYR A 129 15.35 -7.06 6.36
N ALA A 130 14.89 -7.23 5.12
CA ALA A 130 14.68 -8.51 4.47
C ALA A 130 15.73 -8.85 3.39
N LYS A 131 16.90 -8.20 3.40
CA LYS A 131 18.06 -8.53 2.56
C LYS A 131 19.05 -9.46 3.24
#